data_AF-A0A5Q0QC73-F1
#
_entry.id   AF-A0A5Q0QC73-F1
#
_cell.length_a   1.000
_cell.length_b   1.000
_cell.length_c   1.000
_cell.angle_alpha   90.00
_cell.angle_beta   90.00
_cell.angle_gamma   90.00
#
_symmetry.space_group_name_H-M   'P 1'
#
loop_
_entity.id
_entity.type
_entity.pdbx_description
1 polymer ?
#
loop_
_entity_poly.entity_id
_entity_poly.type
_entity_poly.pdbx_seq_one_letter_code
_entity_poly.pdbx_strand_id
1 'polypeptide(L)'
;MKNNFLLGLVLGIIAPVLSYCLTVFTDLQMQLFPSKPAGFYVLAATVNLVGAWMAHKRGFDKIATGLILATFLGMMALIFTKNISI
;
A
#
# COMPACT_ATOMS: atom_id res chain seq x y z
N MET A 1 -5.76 -3.60 -21.33
CA MET A 1 -5.27 -4.37 -20.17
C MET A 1 -6.33 -5.40 -19.79
N LYS A 2 -6.00 -6.69 -19.70
CA LYS A 2 -6.99 -7.69 -19.24
C LYS A 2 -7.35 -7.36 -17.79
N ASN A 3 -8.63 -7.13 -17.51
CA ASN A 3 -9.15 -6.91 -16.16
C ASN A 3 -8.91 -8.18 -15.33
N ASN A 4 -7.75 -8.26 -14.68
CA ASN A 4 -7.29 -9.43 -13.95
C ASN A 4 -7.05 -9.06 -12.50
N PHE A 5 -7.71 -9.79 -11.61
CA PHE A 5 -7.56 -9.66 -10.17
C PHE A 5 -6.10 -9.85 -9.72
N LEU A 6 -5.42 -10.86 -10.25
CA LEU A 6 -4.03 -11.16 -9.90
C LEU A 6 -3.10 -10.00 -10.26
N LEU A 7 -3.37 -9.33 -11.38
CA LEU A 7 -2.60 -8.17 -11.82
C LEU A 7 -2.83 -6.98 -10.87
N GLY A 8 -4.06 -6.76 -10.41
CA GLY A 8 -4.35 -5.76 -9.38
C GLY A 8 -3.65 -6.05 -8.05
N LEU A 9 -3.60 -7.33 -7.64
CA LEU A 9 -2.91 -7.75 -6.42
C LEU A 9 -1.40 -7.48 -6.51
N VAL A 10 -0.75 -7.90 -7.60
CA VAL A 10 0.69 -7.70 -7.81
C VAL A 10 1.02 -6.21 -7.82
N LEU A 11 0.24 -5.40 -8.54
CA LEU A 11 0.42 -3.94 -8.56
C LEU A 11 0.23 -3.32 -7.17
N GLY A 12 -0.73 -3.82 -6.40
CA GLY A 12 -1.04 -3.31 -5.07
C GLY A 12 0.00 -3.67 -4.00
N ILE A 13 0.82 -4.70 -4.21
CA ILE A 13 1.90 -5.07 -3.29
C ILE A 13 3.13 -4.15 -3.46
N ILE A 14 3.31 -3.56 -4.65
CA ILE A 14 4.49 -2.74 -4.96
C ILE A 14 4.63 -1.55 -4.01
N ALA A 15 3.56 -0.80 -3.77
CA ALA A 15 3.60 0.39 -2.92
C ALA A 15 3.90 0.07 -1.43
N PRO A 16 3.22 -0.91 -0.79
CA PRO A 16 3.57 -1.36 0.57
C PRO A 16 5.02 -1.85 0.70
N VAL A 17 5.52 -2.61 -0.28
CA VAL A 17 6.91 -3.11 -0.27
C VAL A 17 7.91 -1.97 -0.40
N LEU A 18 7.66 -1.01 -1.31
CA LEU A 18 8.48 0.18 -1.44
C LEU A 18 8.51 0.98 -0.13
N SER A 19 7.35 1.18 0.51
CA SER A 19 7.27 1.85 1.82
C SER A 19 8.09 1.13 2.88
N TYR A 20 8.00 -0.20 2.96
CA TYR A 20 8.80 -0.98 3.89
C TYR A 20 10.30 -0.79 3.62
N CYS A 21 10.73 -0.86 2.36
CA CYS A 21 12.13 -0.67 2.00
C CYS A 21 12.63 0.74 2.37
N LEU A 22 11.85 1.78 2.07
CA LEU A 22 12.18 3.17 2.45
C LEU A 22 12.24 3.34 3.98
N THR A 23 11.39 2.64 4.71
CA THR A 23 11.35 2.72 6.17
C THR A 23 12.52 1.99 6.83
N VAL A 24 12.93 0.83 6.30
CA VAL A 24 13.90 -0.07 6.94
C VAL A 24 15.34 0.21 6.50
N PHE A 25 15.54 0.53 5.22
CA PHE A 25 16.89 0.69 4.65
C PHE A 25 17.34 2.14 4.49
N THR A 26 16.50 3.12 4.83
CA THR A 26 16.85 4.53 4.69
C THR A 26 16.44 5.36 5.90
N ASP A 27 17.20 6.41 6.19
CA ASP A 27 16.87 7.39 7.23
C ASP A 27 15.80 8.41 6.79
N LEU A 28 15.24 8.26 5.57
CA LEU A 28 14.24 9.17 5.03
C LEU A 28 13.01 9.26 5.93
N GLN A 29 12.68 8.19 6.66
CA GLN A 29 11.55 8.20 7.58
C GLN A 29 11.82 9.15 8.76
N MET A 30 13.04 9.14 9.29
CA MET A 30 13.42 10.01 10.40
C MET A 30 13.54 11.46 9.94
N GLN A 31 13.96 11.70 8.70
CA GLN A 31 14.11 13.06 8.14
C GLN A 31 12.78 13.71 7.75
N LEU A 32 11.89 12.97 7.08
CA LEU A 32 10.61 13.52 6.57
C LEU A 32 9.44 13.32 7.54
N PHE A 33 9.47 12.26 8.35
CA PHE A 33 8.39 11.88 9.28
C PHE A 33 8.90 11.54 10.68
N PRO A 34 9.70 12.40 11.34
CA PRO A 34 10.34 12.10 12.63
C PRO A 34 9.35 11.69 13.73
N SER A 35 8.16 12.28 13.73
CA SER A 35 7.10 12.01 14.71
C SER A 35 6.06 10.98 14.25
N LYS A 36 6.15 10.46 13.02
CA LYS A 36 5.13 9.59 12.42
C LYS A 36 5.75 8.30 11.88
N PRO A 37 5.87 7.25 12.72
CA PRO A 37 6.54 6.00 12.32
C PRO A 37 5.79 5.21 11.22
N ALA A 38 4.55 5.60 10.92
CA ALA A 38 3.72 5.01 9.87
C ALA A 38 3.64 5.88 8.59
N GLY A 39 4.38 6.99 8.49
CA GLY A 39 4.22 8.01 7.45
C GLY A 39 4.28 7.46 6.01
N PHE A 40 5.33 6.71 5.68
CA PHE A 40 5.44 6.09 4.35
C PHE A 40 4.38 5.04 4.07
N TYR A 41 3.93 4.30 5.09
CA TYR A 41 2.91 3.27 4.91
C TYR A 41 1.54 3.88 4.61
N VAL A 42 1.23 5.03 5.22
CA VAL A 42 0.03 5.82 4.89
C VAL A 42 0.11 6.36 3.45
N LEU A 43 1.29 6.81 3.02
CA LEU A 43 1.49 7.22 1.63
C LEU A 43 1.28 6.05 0.66
N ALA A 44 1.83 4.88 0.95
CA ALA A 44 1.62 3.68 0.14
C ALA A 44 0.14 3.27 0.06
N ALA A 45 -0.58 3.30 1.19
CA ALA A 45 -2.01 3.05 1.20
C ALA A 45 -2.78 4.07 0.34
N THR A 46 -2.39 5.34 0.42
CA THR A 46 -2.99 6.42 -0.38
C THR A 46 -2.79 6.18 -1.87
N VAL A 47 -1.58 5.83 -2.31
CA VAL A 47 -1.27 5.50 -3.71
C VAL A 47 -2.15 4.34 -4.21
N ASN A 48 -2.29 3.27 -3.43
CA ASN A 48 -3.15 2.15 -3.80
C ASN A 48 -4.64 2.52 -3.86
N LEU A 49 -5.14 3.33 -2.93
CA LEU A 49 -6.53 3.78 -2.93
C LEU A 49 -6.83 4.68 -4.13
N VAL A 50 -5.93 5.59 -4.47
CA VAL A 50 -6.03 6.42 -5.69
C VAL A 50 -6.00 5.53 -6.94
N GLY A 51 -5.10 4.54 -6.96
CA GLY A 51 -5.03 3.54 -8.03
C GLY A 51 -6.34 2.75 -8.17
N ALA A 52 -6.91 2.29 -7.06
CA ALA A 52 -8.16 1.53 -7.03
C ALA A 52 -9.35 2.39 -7.51
N TRP A 53 -9.43 3.64 -7.05
CA TRP A 53 -10.45 4.59 -7.49
C TRP A 53 -10.37 4.83 -9.00
N MET A 54 -9.17 5.04 -9.52
CA MET A 54 -8.95 5.27 -10.95
C MET A 54 -9.25 4.03 -11.79
N ALA A 55 -8.88 2.84 -11.29
CA ALA A 55 -9.18 1.56 -11.93
C ALA A 55 -10.70 1.32 -11.99
N HIS A 56 -11.41 1.60 -10.89
CA HIS A 56 -12.86 1.47 -10.84
C HIS A 56 -13.56 2.45 -11.79
N LYS A 57 -13.13 3.72 -11.83
CA LYS A 57 -13.64 4.71 -12.80
C LYS A 57 -13.49 4.30 -14.26
N ARG A 58 -12.52 3.43 -14.57
CA ARG A 58 -12.22 2.94 -15.93
C ARG A 58 -12.83 1.55 -16.22
N GLY A 59 -13.65 1.00 -15.31
CA GLY A 59 -14.28 -0.32 -15.45
C GLY A 59 -13.35 -1.51 -15.21
N PHE A 60 -12.19 -1.29 -14.57
CA PHE A 60 -11.25 -2.35 -14.19
C PHE A 60 -11.50 -2.86 -12.78
N ASP A 61 -12.71 -3.32 -12.51
CA ASP A 61 -13.16 -3.66 -11.14
C ASP A 61 -12.31 -4.75 -10.49
N LYS A 62 -11.86 -5.77 -11.24
CA LYS A 62 -11.02 -6.84 -10.67
C LYS A 62 -9.65 -6.31 -10.27
N ILE A 63 -9.08 -5.38 -11.04
CA ILE A 63 -7.82 -4.71 -10.69
C ILE A 63 -8.02 -3.87 -9.43
N ALA A 64 -9.10 -3.10 -9.35
CA ALA A 64 -9.44 -2.29 -8.17
C ALA A 64 -9.58 -3.17 -6.91
N THR A 65 -10.30 -4.29 -7.01
CA THR A 65 -10.43 -5.27 -5.91
C THR A 65 -9.06 -5.85 -5.50
N GLY A 66 -8.20 -6.17 -6.45
CA GLY A 66 -6.84 -6.64 -6.17
C GLY A 66 -5.99 -5.61 -5.42
N LEU A 67 -6.07 -4.33 -5.82
CA LEU A 67 -5.39 -3.21 -5.16
C LEU A 67 -5.87 -3.01 -3.72
N ILE A 68 -7.19 -3.07 -3.50
CA ILE A 68 -7.80 -2.96 -2.17
C ILE A 68 -7.35 -4.12 -1.28
N LEU A 69 -7.39 -5.35 -1.79
CA LEU A 69 -6.96 -6.53 -1.02
C LEU A 69 -5.48 -6.45 -0.65
N ALA A 70 -4.61 -6.06 -1.57
CA ALA A 70 -3.19 -5.89 -1.29
C ALA A 70 -2.94 -4.81 -0.23
N THR A 71 -3.72 -3.72 -0.25
CA THR A 71 -3.65 -2.67 0.77
C THR A 71 -4.10 -3.17 2.14
N PHE A 72 -5.18 -3.94 2.18
CA PHE A 72 -5.69 -4.55 3.41
C PHE A 72 -4.66 -5.51 4.02
N LEU A 73 -4.09 -6.41 3.20
CA LEU A 73 -3.04 -7.33 3.63
C LEU A 73 -1.79 -6.59 4.11
N GLY A 74 -1.39 -5.52 3.41
CA GLY A 74 -0.26 -4.67 3.82
C GLY A 74 -0.51 -4.00 5.17
N MET A 75 -1.73 -3.52 5.42
CA MET A 75 -2.12 -2.95 6.71
C MET A 75 -2.12 -3.98 7.83
N MET A 76 -2.66 -5.19 7.59
CA MET A 76 -2.59 -6.28 8.55
C MET A 76 -1.15 -6.65 8.89
N ALA A 77 -0.29 -6.80 7.88
CA ALA A 77 1.13 -7.09 8.08
C ALA A 77 1.82 -5.99 8.90
N LEU A 78 1.47 -4.72 8.67
CA LEU A 78 1.97 -3.61 9.47
C LEU A 78 1.54 -3.70 10.93
N ILE A 79 0.26 -3.98 11.20
CA ILE A 79 -0.26 -4.13 12.58
C ILE A 79 0.49 -5.27 13.30
N PHE A 80 0.66 -6.42 12.65
CA PHE A 80 1.35 -7.57 13.24
C PHE A 80 2.84 -7.31 13.46
N THR A 81 3.53 -6.65 12.52
CA THR A 81 4.98 -6.43 12.62
C THR A 81 5.35 -5.32 13.60
N LYS A 82 4.55 -4.26 13.67
CA LYS A 82 4.84 -3.11 14.53
C LYS A 82 4.25 -3.24 15.93
N ASN A 83 3.56 -4.34 16.27
CA ASN A 83 2.84 -4.53 17.54
C ASN A 83 2.10 -3.26 17.95
N ILE A 84 1.41 -2.63 16.99
CA ILE A 84 0.59 -1.46 17.28
C ILE A 84 -0.62 -2.01 18.03
N SER A 85 -0.53 -2.04 19.37
CA SER A 85 -1.73 -1.97 20.21
C SER A 85 -2.37 -0.64 19.84
N ILE A 86 -3.41 -0.72 19.02
CA ILE A 86 -4.32 0.39 18.71
C ILE A 86 -5.04 0.77 20.00
#